data_AF-A0A970AXK5-F1
#
_entry.id   AF-A0A970AXK5-F1
#
_cell.length_a   1.000
_cell.length_b   1.000
_cell.length_c   1.000
_cell.angle_alpha   90.00
_cell.angle_beta   90.00
_cell.angle_gamma   90.00
#
_symmetry.space_group_name_H-M   'P 1'
#
loop_
_entity.id
_entity.type
_entity.pdbx_description
1 polymer ?
#
loop_
_entity_poly.entity_id
_entity_poly.type
_entity_poly.pdbx_seq_one_letter_code
_entity_poly.pdbx_strand_id
1 'polypeptide(L)' 'MEYTYSLTTSYDGELVNTLRVSDMLTAVDAWEKCVDFGDAKEYATYNLSDPLGKMYTKTFYRNGDVVVK' A
#
# COMPACT_ATOMS: atom_id res chain seq x y z
N MET A 1 -22.33 -4.27 -1.45
CA MET A 1 -21.00 -3.81 -0.97
C MET A 1 -20.41 -2.97 -2.08
N GLU A 2 -19.86 -1.81 -1.77
CA GLU A 2 -19.20 -0.96 -2.77
C GLU A 2 -17.85 -1.60 -3.12
N TYR A 3 -17.76 -2.15 -4.32
CA TYR A 3 -16.57 -2.80 -4.87
C TYR A 3 -15.54 -1.72 -5.23
N THR A 4 -14.68 -1.36 -4.27
CA THR A 4 -13.66 -0.31 -4.43
C THR A 4 -12.26 -0.91 -4.33
N TYR A 5 -11.32 -0.34 -5.07
CA TYR A 5 -9.91 -0.55 -4.83
C TYR A 5 -9.55 0.10 -3.49
N SER A 6 -8.66 -0.53 -2.73
CA SER A 6 -8.14 0.03 -1.50
C SER A 6 -6.63 -0.02 -1.46
N LEU A 7 -6.01 1.10 -1.08
CA LEU A 7 -4.61 1.19 -0.75
C LEU A 7 -4.46 1.46 0.75
N THR A 8 -3.93 0.49 1.49
CA THR A 8 -3.59 0.66 2.91
C THR A 8 -2.11 0.94 3.08
N THR A 9 -1.78 1.81 4.03
CA THR A 9 -0.41 2.07 4.47
C THR A 9 -0.30 1.68 5.94
N SER A 10 0.69 0.85 6.24
CA SER A 10 1.04 0.47 7.61
C SER A 10 2.49 0.79 7.90
N TYR A 11 2.76 1.36 9.07
CA TYR A 11 4.11 1.58 9.59
C TYR A 11 4.33 0.64 10.76
N ASP A 12 5.37 -0.19 10.67
CA ASP A 12 5.72 -1.16 11.71
C ASP A 12 4.56 -2.08 12.12
N GLY A 13 3.67 -2.38 11.16
CA GLY A 13 2.47 -3.20 11.37
C GLY A 13 1.22 -2.42 11.80
N GLU A 14 1.32 -1.14 12.15
CA GLU A 14 0.18 -0.30 12.52
C GLU A 14 -0.43 0.37 11.28
N LEU A 15 -1.73 0.23 11.07
CA LEU A 15 -2.45 0.89 9.97
C LEU A 15 -2.52 2.41 10.21
N VAL A 16 -1.92 3.19 9.32
CA VAL A 16 -1.86 4.66 9.43
C VAL A 16 -2.72 5.38 8.39
N ASN A 17 -2.99 4.74 7.24
CA ASN A 17 -3.80 5.36 6.19
C ASN A 17 -4.58 4.31 5.39
N THR A 18 -5.71 4.73 4.83
CA THR A 18 -6.49 3.94 3.87
C THR A 18 -7.08 4.87 2.81
N LEU A 19 -6.68 4.69 1.56
CA LEU A 19 -7.31 5.27 0.39
C LEU A 19 -8.31 4.26 -0.19
N ARG A 20 -9.53 4.70 -0.48
CA ARG A 20 -10.54 3.91 -1.21
C ARG A 20 -11.00 4.66 -2.44
N VAL A 21 -10.92 4.03 -3.60
CA VAL A 21 -11.30 4.63 -4.89
C VAL A 21 -12.02 3.60 -5.76
N SER A 22 -12.94 4.06 -6.60
CA SER A 22 -13.65 3.21 -7.56
C SER A 22 -12.84 2.96 -8.84
N ASP A 23 -11.91 3.85 -9.16
CA ASP A 23 -11.11 3.82 -10.39
C ASP A 23 -9.76 3.11 -10.20
N MET A 24 -9.44 2.22 -11.15
CA MET A 24 -8.22 1.42 -11.12
C MET A 24 -6.96 2.27 -11.34
N LEU A 25 -7.01 3.20 -12.30
CA LEU A 25 -5.85 4.01 -12.66
C LEU A 25 -5.43 4.90 -11.50
N THR A 26 -6.40 5.49 -10.80
CA THR A 26 -6.17 6.29 -9.58
C THR A 26 -5.55 5.46 -8.47
N ALA A 27 -6.00 4.22 -8.27
CA ALA A 27 -5.44 3.33 -7.25
C ALA A 27 -3.98 2.95 -7.56
N VAL A 28 -3.69 2.63 -8.83
CA VAL A 28 -2.34 2.28 -9.29
C VAL A 28 -1.41 3.49 -9.27
N ASP A 29 -1.87 4.68 -9.68
CA ASP A 29 -1.06 5.90 -9.60
C ASP A 29 -0.69 6.26 -8.15
N ALA A 30 -1.63 6.11 -7.20
CA ALA A 30 -1.34 6.27 -5.79
C ALA A 30 -0.34 5.22 -5.28
N TRP A 31 -0.47 3.97 -5.73
CA TRP A 31 0.43 2.88 -5.38
C TRP A 31 1.87 3.08 -5.88
N GLU A 32 2.03 3.63 -7.09
CA GLU A 32 3.35 3.91 -7.66
C GLU A 32 4.06 5.06 -6.95
N LYS A 33 3.32 5.93 -6.26
CA LYS A 33 3.89 6.99 -5.41
C LYS A 33 4.41 6.49 -4.05
N CYS A 34 4.08 5.26 -3.67
CA CYS A 34 4.63 4.61 -2.48
C CYS A 34 6.03 4.05 -2.79
N VAL A 35 7.08 4.82 -2.46
CA VAL A 35 8.46 4.57 -2.90
C VAL A 35 9.50 4.48 -1.78
N ASP A 36 9.10 4.67 -0.52
CA ASP A 36 10.00 4.65 0.64
C ASP A 36 9.30 4.08 1.89
N PHE A 37 9.96 4.17 3.05
CA PHE A 37 9.40 3.72 4.32
C PHE A 37 8.67 4.84 5.11
N GLY A 38 8.54 6.04 4.55
CA GLY A 38 7.95 7.20 5.22
C GLY A 38 8.51 7.43 6.64
N ASP A 39 7.61 7.51 7.62
CA ASP A 39 7.94 7.73 9.04
C ASP A 39 8.11 6.42 9.83
N ALA A 40 8.07 5.26 9.18
CA ALA A 40 8.22 3.97 9.85
C ALA A 40 9.59 3.83 10.51
N LYS A 41 9.63 3.19 11.68
CA LYS A 41 10.88 2.97 12.43
C LYS A 41 11.70 1.84 11.85
N GLU A 42 11.05 0.79 11.36
CA GLU A 42 11.66 -0.42 10.81
C GLU A 42 11.24 -0.66 9.37
N TYR A 43 9.93 -0.63 9.07
CA TYR A 43 9.43 -0.87 7.71
C TYR A 43 8.03 -0.27 7.48
N ALA A 44 7.80 0.16 6.24
CA ALA A 44 6.45 0.47 5.75
C ALA A 44 5.95 -0.65 4.84
N THR A 45 4.67 -0.96 4.98
CA THR A 45 3.95 -1.84 4.06
C THR A 45 2.82 -1.07 3.41
N TYR A 46 2.79 -1.12 2.09
CA TYR A 46 1.68 -0.67 1.29
C TYR A 46 0.97 -1.92 0.78
N ASN A 47 -0.37 -1.98 0.84
CA ASN A 47 -1.16 -3.03 0.19
C ASN A 47 -2.22 -2.43 -0.74
N LEU A 48 -2.17 -2.77 -2.02
CA LEU A 48 -3.18 -2.43 -3.02
C LEU A 48 -4.07 -3.65 -3.25
N SER A 49 -5.32 -3.56 -2.80
CA SER A 49 -6.34 -4.59 -3.00
C SER A 49 -7.32 -4.16 -4.09
N ASP A 50 -7.64 -5.08 -4.99
CA ASP A 50 -8.72 -4.91 -5.96
C ASP A 50 -10.07 -5.39 -5.40
N PRO A 51 -11.19 -5.04 -6.05
CA PRO A 51 -12.51 -5.45 -5.58
C PRO A 51 -12.81 -6.96 -5.73
N LEU A 52 -11.96 -7.69 -6.46
CA LEU A 52 -12.06 -9.13 -6.68
C LEU A 52 -11.27 -9.93 -5.63
N GLY A 53 -10.58 -9.25 -4.72
CA GLY A 53 -9.82 -9.83 -3.62
C GLY A 53 -8.36 -10.12 -3.95
N LYS A 54 -7.85 -9.71 -5.11
CA LYS A 54 -6.40 -9.76 -5.39
C LYS A 54 -5.72 -8.62 -4.62
N MET A 55 -4.53 -8.90 -4.09
CA MET A 55 -3.73 -7.94 -3.36
C MET A 55 -2.30 -7.94 -3.87
N TYR A 56 -1.72 -6.75 -3.98
CA TYR A 56 -0.31 -6.53 -4.26
C TYR A 56 0.31 -5.83 -3.05
N THR A 57 1.55 -6.17 -2.71
CA THR A 57 2.23 -5.65 -1.52
C THR A 57 3.60 -5.09 -1.89
N LYS A 58 3.90 -3.89 -1.40
CA LYS A 58 5.25 -3.31 -1.37
C LYS A 58 5.67 -3.17 0.09
N THR A 59 6.86 -3.65 0.43
CA THR A 59 7.47 -3.44 1.74
C THR A 59 8.82 -2.77 1.57
N PHE A 60 9.00 -1.64 2.26
CA PHE A 60 10.23 -0.87 2.29
C PHE A 60 10.81 -0.91 3.68
N TYR A 61 12.03 -1.42 3.82
CA TYR A 61 12.74 -1.53 5.07
C TYR A 61 13.71 -0.35 5.23
N ARG A 62 13.90 0.10 6.47
CA ARG A 62 14.80 1.22 6.78
C ARG A 62 16.28 0.93 6.45
N ASN A 63 16.64 -0.34 6.36
CA ASN A 63 17.98 -0.76 5.94
C ASN A 63 18.20 -0.65 4.42
N GLY A 64 17.18 -0.26 3.65
CA GLY A 64 17.23 -0.11 2.19
C GLY A 64 16.68 -1.30 1.41
N ASP A 65 16.29 -2.40 2.07
CA ASP A 65 15.69 -3.55 1.40
C ASP A 65 14.28 -3.22 0.90
N VAL A 66 13.94 -3.74 -0.28
CA VAL A 66 12.63 -3.59 -0.90
C VAL A 66 12.10 -4.94 -1.33
N VAL A 67 10.87 -5.26 -0.91
CA VAL A 67 10.19 -6.53 -1.25
C VAL A 67 8.86 -6.20 -1.93
N VAL A 68 8.58 -6.88 -3.04
CA VAL A 68 7.32 -6.76 -3.79
C VAL A 68 6.70 -8.15 -3.97
N LYS A 69 5.40 -8.27 -3.67
CA LYS A 69 4.65 -9.54 -3.74
C LYS A 69 3.31 -9.37 -4.45
#